data_AF-A0A6C0DDB5-F1
#
_entry.id   AF-A0A6C0DDB5-F1
#
_cell.length_a   1.000
_cell.length_b   1.000
_cell.length_c   1.000
_cell.angle_alpha   90.00
_cell.angle_beta   90.00
_cell.angle_gamma   90.00
#
_symmetry.space_group_name_H-M   'P 1'
#
loop_
_entity.id
_entity.type
_entity.pdbx_description
1 polymer ?
#
loop_
_entity_poly.entity_id
_entity_poly.type
_entity_poly.pdbx_seq_one_letter_code
_entity_poly.pdbx_strand_id
1 'polypeptide(L)'
;MTDFFCVEENISESLSGNYMLNPEQPVYNLDSVENDVDDDEEEEPFNGQELNSIREKIESMPKFNQIEVLRILSGYKNITLNENKYGVLINMTDLKKEVIEKLKEYISYVNTQETNLNEFESRIQEYKNIYFVKDNKDKEIKDTSKTNKNKNV
;
A
#
# COMPACT_ATOMS: atom_id res chain seq x y z
N MET A 1 21.37 17.25 5.78
CA MET A 1 20.80 17.29 4.42
C MET A 1 19.38 16.79 4.59
N THR A 2 18.40 17.69 4.60
CA THR A 2 16.99 17.33 4.76
C THR A 2 16.44 17.01 3.38
N ASP A 3 16.20 15.73 3.13
CA ASP A 3 15.58 15.27 1.90
C ASP A 3 14.10 15.69 1.93
N PHE A 4 13.72 16.54 0.97
CA PHE A 4 12.34 16.92 0.75
C PHE A 4 11.63 15.78 0.01
N PHE A 5 10.58 15.21 0.61
CA PHE A 5 9.68 14.28 -0.06
C PHE A 5 8.46 15.06 -0.59
N CYS A 6 8.24 15.01 -1.91
CA CYS A 6 7.08 15.62 -2.55
C CYS A 6 5.97 14.57 -2.65
N VAL A 7 4.78 14.86 -2.12
CA VAL A 7 3.57 14.08 -2.39
C VAL A 7 2.75 14.88 -3.39
N GLU A 8 2.55 14.33 -4.59
CA GLU A 8 1.58 14.91 -5.53
C GLU A 8 0.17 14.57 -5.05
N GLU A 9 -0.50 15.57 -4.49
CA GLU A 9 -1.96 15.58 -4.34
C GLU A 9 -2.61 15.67 -5.72
N ASN A 10 -3.09 14.55 -6.26
CA ASN A 10 -4.12 14.56 -7.30
C ASN A 10 -5.48 14.81 -6.64
N ILE A 11 -5.76 16.04 -6.23
CA ILE A 11 -7.12 16.49 -5.89
C ILE A 11 -7.74 17.04 -7.16
N SER A 12 -8.32 16.17 -7.98
CA SER A 12 -9.27 16.60 -9.00
C SER A 12 -10.67 16.62 -8.38
N GLU A 13 -10.98 17.65 -7.60
CA GLU A 13 -12.38 18.02 -7.37
C GLU A 13 -12.51 19.53 -7.16
N SER A 14 -13.27 20.14 -8.07
CA SER A 14 -13.45 21.57 -8.22
C SER A 14 -14.20 22.19 -7.04
N LEU A 15 -13.51 22.99 -6.21
CA LEU A 15 -14.15 23.91 -5.27
C LEU A 15 -14.65 25.16 -6.01
N SER A 16 -15.83 25.05 -6.62
CA SER A 16 -16.65 26.19 -7.04
C SER A 16 -17.89 26.24 -6.16
N GLY A 17 -17.74 26.83 -4.97
CA GLY A 17 -18.85 27.13 -4.07
C GLY A 17 -18.50 28.34 -3.20
N ASN A 18 -19.06 29.50 -3.53
CA ASN A 18 -18.84 30.76 -2.82
C ASN A 18 -19.50 30.75 -1.44
N TYR A 19 -18.72 30.85 -0.35
CA TYR A 19 -19.26 31.21 0.97
C TYR A 19 -19.18 32.73 1.15
N MET A 20 -20.28 33.44 0.83
CA MET A 20 -20.47 34.81 1.31
C MET A 20 -20.95 34.76 2.76
N LEU A 21 -20.20 35.39 3.66
CA LEU A 21 -20.61 35.67 5.04
C LEU A 21 -21.85 36.56 5.03
N ASN A 22 -22.97 36.05 5.56
CA ASN A 22 -24.19 36.84 5.79
C ASN A 22 -24.19 37.34 7.25
N PRO A 23 -24.16 38.66 7.54
CA PRO A 23 -23.94 39.18 8.88
C PRO A 23 -25.18 39.25 9.78
N GLU A 24 -26.30 38.62 9.42
CA GLU A 24 -27.50 38.59 10.26
C GLU A 24 -28.01 37.15 10.42
N GLN A 25 -27.68 36.53 11.55
CA GLN A 25 -28.32 35.31 12.02
C GLN A 25 -29.10 35.65 13.31
N PRO A 26 -30.39 35.30 13.44
CA PRO A 26 -31.06 35.38 14.73
C PRO A 26 -30.46 34.33 15.67
N VAL A 27 -30.24 34.72 16.93
CA VAL A 27 -29.80 33.82 18.00
C VAL A 27 -30.91 32.81 18.26
N TYR A 28 -30.70 31.55 17.89
CA TYR A 28 -31.57 30.45 18.31
C TYR A 28 -31.15 30.00 19.70
N ASN A 29 -32.10 30.07 20.63
CA ASN A 29 -31.94 29.67 22.03
C ASN A 29 -31.57 28.18 22.11
N LEU A 30 -30.43 27.92 22.72
CA LEU A 30 -29.94 26.61 23.10
C LEU A 30 -30.48 26.29 24.49
N ASP A 31 -31.71 25.76 24.59
CA ASP A 31 -32.16 25.07 25.80
C ASP A 31 -33.31 24.10 25.46
N SER A 32 -33.11 22.84 25.84
CA SER A 32 -34.10 21.75 25.92
C SER A 32 -34.51 21.03 24.63
N VAL A 33 -33.59 20.27 24.04
CA VAL A 33 -33.94 18.96 23.46
C VAL A 33 -32.85 17.97 23.88
N GLU A 34 -33.16 17.15 24.89
CA GLU A 34 -32.51 15.87 25.10
C GLU A 34 -32.82 15.01 23.88
N ASN A 35 -31.87 14.96 22.96
CA ASN A 35 -31.82 13.98 21.91
C ASN A 35 -30.69 13.03 22.30
N ASP A 36 -31.02 12.07 23.16
CA ASP A 36 -30.33 10.79 23.17
C ASP A 36 -30.58 10.15 21.80
N VAL A 37 -29.81 10.60 20.80
CA VAL A 37 -29.64 9.87 19.55
C VAL A 37 -28.62 8.81 19.88
N ASP A 38 -29.13 7.72 20.47
CA ASP A 38 -28.57 6.41 20.25
C ASP A 38 -28.68 6.16 18.74
N ASP A 39 -27.69 6.66 17.99
CA ASP A 39 -27.40 6.28 16.61
C ASP A 39 -26.86 4.84 16.68
N ASP A 40 -27.75 3.90 17.03
CA ASP A 40 -27.59 2.50 16.73
C ASP A 40 -27.86 2.33 15.23
N GLU A 41 -26.96 2.86 14.39
CA GLU A 41 -26.80 2.32 13.05
C GLU A 41 -26.36 0.87 13.26
N GLU A 42 -27.26 -0.08 13.00
CA GLU A 42 -26.93 -1.51 12.97
C GLU A 42 -25.81 -1.71 11.93
N GLU A 43 -24.57 -1.71 12.40
CA GLU A 43 -23.39 -2.01 11.61
C GLU A 43 -23.49 -3.47 11.15
N GLU A 44 -23.79 -3.65 9.87
CA GLU A 44 -23.79 -4.95 9.21
C GLU A 44 -22.50 -5.71 9.55
N PRO A 45 -22.60 -6.91 10.15
CA PRO A 45 -21.43 -7.65 10.58
C PRO A 45 -20.58 -8.03 9.36
N PHE A 46 -19.27 -7.85 9.45
CA PHE A 46 -18.34 -8.23 8.39
C PHE A 46 -18.52 -9.70 7.97
N ASN A 47 -18.48 -9.93 6.66
CA ASN A 47 -18.46 -11.29 6.13
C ASN A 47 -17.19 -12.00 6.61
N GLY A 48 -17.33 -13.17 7.25
CA GLY A 48 -16.18 -13.96 7.73
C GLY A 48 -15.15 -14.29 6.64
N GLN A 49 -15.59 -14.40 5.37
CA GLN A 49 -14.66 -14.59 4.24
C GLN A 49 -13.76 -13.37 4.01
N GLU A 50 -14.30 -12.17 4.20
CA GLU A 50 -13.57 -10.91 4.04
C GLU A 50 -12.52 -10.76 5.13
N LEU A 51 -12.90 -11.00 6.39
CA LEU A 51 -11.96 -10.99 7.52
C LEU A 51 -10.81 -11.99 7.32
N ASN A 52 -11.11 -13.18 6.79
CA ASN A 52 -10.08 -14.16 6.48
C ASN A 52 -9.14 -13.69 5.36
N SER A 53 -9.68 -13.07 4.31
CA SER A 53 -8.85 -12.50 3.23
C SER A 53 -7.90 -11.40 3.74
N ILE A 54 -8.39 -10.52 4.61
CA ILE A 54 -7.58 -9.46 5.24
C ILE A 54 -6.44 -10.09 6.06
N ARG A 55 -6.76 -11.09 6.88
CA ARG A 55 -5.79 -11.82 7.69
C ARG A 55 -4.70 -12.45 6.82
N GLU A 56 -5.07 -13.22 5.79
CA GLU A 56 -4.13 -13.90 4.90
C GLU A 56 -3.20 -12.92 4.18
N LYS A 57 -3.74 -11.76 3.74
CA LYS A 57 -2.93 -10.69 3.15
C LYS A 57 -1.91 -10.15 4.15
N ILE A 58 -2.31 -9.86 5.38
CA ILE A 58 -1.38 -9.35 6.41
C ILE A 58 -0.31 -10.39 6.76
N GLU A 59 -0.70 -11.67 6.95
CA GLU A 59 0.24 -12.74 7.29
C GLU A 59 1.26 -13.03 6.18
N SER A 60 0.88 -12.84 4.92
CA SER A 60 1.79 -13.02 3.77
C SER A 60 2.74 -11.84 3.52
N MET A 61 2.47 -10.68 4.12
CA MET A 61 3.34 -9.51 3.96
C MET A 61 4.71 -9.68 4.63
N PRO A 62 5.75 -8.98 4.16
CA PRO A 62 7.01 -8.91 4.87
C PRO A 62 6.89 -8.39 6.31
N LYS A 63 7.81 -8.82 7.18
CA LYS A 63 7.81 -8.50 8.61
C LYS A 63 7.66 -7.00 8.92
N PHE A 64 8.24 -6.11 8.12
CA PHE A 64 8.14 -4.67 8.38
C PHE A 64 6.70 -4.14 8.20
N ASN A 65 5.96 -4.64 7.21
CA ASN A 65 4.55 -4.30 7.01
C ASN A 65 3.68 -4.89 8.13
N GLN A 66 3.97 -6.11 8.58
CA GLN A 66 3.28 -6.71 9.73
C GLN A 66 3.48 -5.89 11.01
N ILE A 67 4.68 -5.34 11.24
CA ILE A 67 4.96 -4.44 12.38
C ILE A 67 4.15 -3.16 12.26
N GLU A 68 3.99 -2.59 11.07
CA GLU A 68 3.20 -1.38 10.86
C GLU A 68 1.71 -1.63 11.08
N VAL A 69 1.19 -2.77 10.62
CA VAL A 69 -0.16 -3.23 10.96
C VAL A 69 -0.35 -3.32 12.47
N LEU A 70 0.61 -3.89 13.20
CA LEU A 70 0.57 -3.94 14.66
C LEU A 70 0.59 -2.53 15.28
N ARG A 71 1.32 -1.57 14.70
CA ARG A 71 1.30 -0.17 15.15
C ARG A 71 -0.08 0.47 14.97
N ILE A 72 -0.71 0.28 13.80
CA ILE A 72 -2.07 0.75 13.54
C ILE A 72 -3.02 0.20 14.60
N LEU A 73 -2.99 -1.12 14.85
CA LEU A 73 -3.84 -1.78 15.85
C LEU A 73 -3.55 -1.29 17.28
N SER A 74 -2.29 -1.07 17.63
CA SER A 74 -1.91 -0.56 18.96
C SER A 74 -2.39 0.87 19.24
N GLY A 75 -2.77 1.62 18.20
CA GLY A 75 -3.35 2.96 18.33
C GLY A 75 -4.77 2.97 18.89
N TYR A 76 -5.47 1.83 18.87
CA TYR A 76 -6.85 1.71 19.34
C TYR A 76 -6.90 1.15 20.77
N LYS A 77 -7.57 1.86 21.67
CA LYS A 77 -7.63 1.51 23.11
C LYS A 77 -8.44 0.26 23.42
N ASN A 78 -9.33 -0.14 22.51
CA ASN A 78 -10.31 -1.21 22.68
C ASN A 78 -9.89 -2.53 21.99
N ILE A 79 -8.66 -2.62 21.49
CA ILE A 79 -8.13 -3.84 20.88
C ILE A 79 -7.26 -4.58 21.89
N THR A 80 -7.56 -5.86 22.11
CA THR A 80 -6.73 -6.73 22.95
C THR A 80 -5.65 -7.39 22.09
N LEU A 81 -4.39 -7.09 22.38
CA LEU A 81 -3.23 -7.70 21.73
C LEU A 81 -2.64 -8.76 22.67
N ASN A 82 -2.67 -10.04 22.26
CA ASN A 82 -2.10 -11.13 23.05
C ASN A 82 -0.77 -11.58 22.45
N GLU A 83 0.35 -11.20 23.06
CA GLU A 83 1.69 -11.54 22.59
C GLU A 83 2.25 -12.79 23.27
N ASN A 84 2.93 -13.63 22.48
CA ASN A 84 3.77 -14.70 22.97
C ASN A 84 5.07 -14.80 22.13
N LYS A 85 5.95 -15.76 22.45
CA LYS A 85 7.23 -15.96 21.76
C LYS A 85 7.11 -16.14 20.23
N TYR A 86 5.94 -16.53 19.73
CA TYR A 86 5.67 -16.83 18.32
C TYR A 86 4.93 -15.71 17.58
N GLY A 87 4.49 -14.64 18.27
CA GLY A 87 3.83 -13.50 17.66
C GLY A 87 2.69 -12.93 18.50
N VAL A 88 1.87 -12.10 17.85
CA VAL A 88 0.70 -11.44 18.46
C VAL A 88 -0.57 -12.06 17.87
N LEU A 89 -1.46 -12.52 18.74
CA LEU A 89 -2.78 -13.00 18.40
C LEU A 89 -3.79 -11.85 18.55
N ILE A 90 -4.58 -11.63 17.51
CA ILE A 90 -5.65 -10.62 17.44
C ILE A 90 -6.94 -11.32 17.03
N ASN A 91 -8.05 -11.01 17.71
CA ASN A 91 -9.36 -11.47 17.29
C ASN A 91 -9.97 -10.51 16.28
N MET A 92 -10.05 -10.92 15.01
CA MET A 92 -10.56 -10.08 13.92
C MET A 92 -12.06 -9.77 14.04
N THR A 93 -12.85 -10.64 14.69
CA THR A 93 -14.30 -10.41 14.87
C THR A 93 -14.62 -9.34 15.90
N ASP A 94 -13.68 -9.04 16.79
CA ASP A 94 -13.86 -8.06 17.86
C ASP A 94 -13.37 -6.66 17.42
N LEU A 95 -12.87 -6.54 16.19
CA LEU A 95 -12.42 -5.29 15.62
C LEU A 95 -13.62 -4.49 15.11
N LYS A 96 -13.65 -3.21 15.49
CA LYS A 96 -14.63 -2.26 14.94
C LYS A 96 -14.41 -2.05 13.45
N LYS A 97 -15.48 -1.65 12.74
CA LYS A 97 -15.45 -1.35 11.31
C LYS A 97 -14.39 -0.34 10.90
N GLU A 98 -14.26 0.73 11.68
CA GLU A 98 -13.21 1.74 11.48
C GLU A 98 -11.79 1.15 11.41
N VAL A 99 -11.51 0.13 12.22
CA VAL A 99 -10.20 -0.52 12.28
C VAL A 99 -10.01 -1.39 11.05
N ILE A 100 -11.03 -2.16 10.67
CA ILE A 100 -11.00 -3.02 9.49
C ILE A 100 -10.80 -2.19 8.22
N GLU A 101 -11.50 -1.05 8.09
CA GLU A 101 -11.30 -0.15 6.96
C GLU A 101 -9.88 0.43 6.92
N LYS A 102 -9.31 0.78 8.09
CA LYS A 102 -7.90 1.21 8.16
C LYS A 102 -6.91 0.12 7.76
N LEU A 103 -7.19 -1.14 8.11
CA LEU A 103 -6.38 -2.27 7.65
C LEU A 103 -6.47 -2.44 6.12
N LYS A 104 -7.67 -2.32 5.53
CA LYS A 104 -7.86 -2.39 4.07
C LYS A 104 -7.12 -1.26 3.35
N GLU A 105 -7.19 -0.03 3.88
CA GLU A 105 -6.47 1.13 3.36
C GLU A 105 -4.95 0.86 3.34
N TYR A 106 -4.41 0.37 4.46
CA TYR A 106 -2.98 0.04 4.55
C TYR A 106 -2.58 -1.10 3.59
N ILE A 107 -3.40 -2.14 3.47
CA ILE A 107 -3.16 -3.23 2.51
C ILE A 107 -3.10 -2.69 1.07
N SER A 108 -4.04 -1.79 0.70
CA SER A 108 -4.06 -1.15 -0.61
C SER A 108 -2.80 -0.32 -0.86
N TYR A 109 -2.35 0.42 0.14
CA TYR A 109 -1.12 1.21 0.10
C TYR A 109 0.12 0.35 -0.14
N VAL A 110 0.26 -0.79 0.55
CA VAL A 110 1.37 -1.73 0.36
C VAL A 110 1.33 -2.33 -1.05
N ASN A 111 0.18 -2.80 -1.51
CA ASN A 111 0.04 -3.38 -2.86
C ASN A 111 0.39 -2.39 -3.97
N THR A 112 0.00 -1.13 -3.80
CA THR A 112 0.31 -0.05 -4.75
C THR A 112 1.81 0.19 -4.80
N GLN A 113 2.49 0.24 -3.65
CA GLN A 113 3.95 0.38 -3.60
C GLN A 113 4.66 -0.78 -4.28
N GLU A 114 4.26 -2.02 -4.00
CA GLU A 114 4.86 -3.21 -4.61
C GLU A 114 4.68 -3.22 -6.13
N THR A 115 3.48 -2.86 -6.61
CA THR A 115 3.19 -2.76 -8.04
C THR A 115 4.09 -1.72 -8.71
N ASN A 116 4.20 -0.52 -8.13
CA ASN A 116 5.04 0.54 -8.67
C ASN A 116 6.53 0.15 -8.69
N LEU A 117 7.00 -0.52 -7.65
CA LEU A 117 8.37 -1.00 -7.58
C LEU A 117 8.65 -2.05 -8.66
N ASN A 118 7.74 -3.02 -8.83
CA ASN A 118 7.85 -4.06 -9.84
C ASN A 118 7.84 -3.48 -11.27
N GLU A 119 7.03 -2.46 -11.53
CA GLU A 119 7.03 -1.75 -12.81
C GLU A 119 8.38 -1.05 -13.06
N PHE A 120 8.91 -0.38 -12.05
CA PHE A 120 10.19 0.31 -12.16
C PHE A 120 11.35 -0.67 -12.40
N GLU A 121 11.39 -1.77 -11.66
CA GLU A 121 12.37 -2.84 -11.86
C GLU A 121 12.26 -3.44 -13.26
N SER A 122 11.04 -3.71 -13.74
CA SER A 122 10.80 -4.24 -15.08
C SER A 122 11.33 -3.29 -16.16
N ARG A 123 11.07 -1.99 -16.04
CA ARG A 123 11.61 -0.97 -16.95
C ARG A 123 13.14 -0.94 -16.91
N ILE A 124 13.75 -0.99 -15.73
CA ILE A 124 15.22 -1.05 -15.59
C ILE A 124 15.78 -2.28 -16.31
N GLN A 125 15.15 -3.44 -16.17
CA GLN A 125 15.60 -4.66 -16.85
C GLN A 125 15.46 -4.56 -18.37
N GLU A 126 14.37 -3.97 -18.86
CA GLU A 126 14.19 -3.71 -20.29
C GLU A 126 15.32 -2.83 -20.85
N TYR A 127 15.62 -1.70 -20.18
CA TYR A 127 16.74 -0.84 -20.56
C TYR A 127 18.07 -1.60 -20.57
N LYS A 128 18.35 -2.42 -19.55
CA LYS A 128 19.57 -3.23 -19.51
C LYS A 128 19.68 -4.16 -20.71
N ASN A 129 18.58 -4.82 -21.06
CA ASN A 129 18.53 -5.78 -22.16
C ASN A 129 18.70 -5.11 -23.53
N ILE A 130 18.09 -3.94 -23.74
CA ILE A 130 18.19 -3.20 -25.00
C ILE A 130 19.62 -2.73 -25.25
N TYR A 131 20.28 -2.15 -24.25
CA TYR A 131 21.51 -1.39 -24.45
C TYR A 131 22.81 -2.11 -24.07
N PHE A 132 22.77 -3.17 -23.26
CA PHE A 132 24.00 -3.81 -22.74
C PHE A 132 24.12 -5.30 -23.04
N VAL A 133 23.02 -5.98 -23.39
CA VAL A 133 23.02 -7.43 -23.64
C VAL A 133 23.07 -7.77 -25.14
N LYS A 134 22.49 -6.93 -26.01
CA LYS A 134 22.38 -7.21 -27.45
C LYS A 134 23.68 -7.03 -28.25
N ASP A 135 24.63 -6.19 -27.81
CA ASP A 135 25.81 -5.83 -28.60
C ASP A 135 27.03 -6.76 -28.44
N ASN A 136 26.96 -7.77 -27.55
CA ASN A 136 28.10 -8.66 -27.27
C ASN A 136 28.11 -9.97 -28.07
N LYS A 137 27.22 -10.17 -29.05
CA LYS A 137 27.11 -11.44 -29.83
C LYS A 137 27.57 -11.37 -31.30
N ASP A 138 28.09 -10.24 -31.78
CA ASP A 138 28.54 -10.07 -33.17
C ASP A 138 30.06 -10.06 -33.36
N LYS A 139 30.83 -10.59 -32.41
CA LYS A 139 32.29 -10.80 -32.57
C LYS A 139 32.66 -12.28 -32.55
N GLU A 140 32.04 -13.08 -33.40
CA GLU A 140 32.79 -14.21 -33.99
C GLU A 140 33.75 -13.62 -35.02
N ILE A 141 34.92 -13.23 -34.51
CA ILE A 141 36.08 -12.90 -35.33
C ILE A 141 36.36 -14.14 -36.19
N LYS A 142 36.19 -13.96 -37.49
CA LYS A 142 36.69 -14.87 -38.50
C LYS A 142 38.20 -15.06 -38.27
N ASP A 143 38.60 -16.19 -37.69
CA ASP A 143 39.98 -16.67 -37.76
C ASP A 143 40.27 -17.16 -39.18
N THR A 144 40.26 -16.23 -40.13
CA THR A 144 41.07 -16.34 -41.33
C THR A 144 42.49 -15.95 -40.96
N SER A 145 43.37 -16.93 -40.69
CA SER A 145 44.76 -16.96 -41.18
C SER A 145 45.60 -18.14 -40.65
N LYS A 146 45.88 -19.07 -41.59
CA LYS A 146 47.18 -19.74 -41.86
C LYS A 146 47.78 -20.64 -40.77
N THR A 147 48.12 -21.89 -41.13
CA THR A 147 49.49 -22.45 -41.07
C THR A 147 49.62 -23.78 -41.84
N ASN A 148 50.44 -23.73 -42.91
CA ASN A 148 51.38 -24.71 -43.47
C ASN A 148 50.97 -26.04 -44.15
N LYS A 149 51.33 -26.06 -45.45
CA LYS A 149 51.96 -27.12 -46.26
C LYS A 149 52.19 -28.47 -45.56
N ASN A 150 51.62 -29.54 -46.12
CA ASN A 150 52.30 -30.83 -46.19
C ASN A 150 52.23 -31.40 -47.62
N LYS A 151 53.42 -31.44 -48.25
CA LYS A 151 53.79 -32.41 -49.30
C LYS A 151 54.34 -33.66 -48.59
N ASN A 152 54.29 -34.79 -49.28
CA ASN A 152 54.78 -36.16 -48.95
C ASN A 152 53.68 -37.00 -48.26
N VAL A 153 53.29 -38.17 -48.76
CA VAL A 153 53.92 -39.18 -49.64
C VAL A 153 52.87 -39.75 -50.60
#